data_AF-A0A924A5Z9-F1
#
_entry.id   AF-A0A924A5Z9-F1
#
_cell.length_a   1.000
_cell.length_b   1.000
_cell.length_c   1.000
_cell.angle_alpha   90.00
_cell.angle_beta   90.00
_cell.angle_gamma   90.00
#
_symmetry.space_group_name_H-M   'P 1'
#
loop_
_entity.id
_entity.type
_entity.pdbx_description
1 polymer ?
#
loop_
_entity_poly.entity_id
_entity_poly.type
_entity_poly.pdbx_seq_one_letter_code
_entity_poly.pdbx_strand_id
1 'polypeptide(L)'
;MRFVNLAMTILSLATCLSASAAERLFQVFSVKQITPLVDRYYGQDGNAFATLFCSGTSAEAMFVDSRLPDLDGKVFHFASLDACNDSRVQVRESYRKCKAELVIDQNTVGARVNLSHCK
;
A
#
# COMPACT_ATOMS: atom_id res chain seq x y z
N MET A 1 39.14 22.87 -49.33
CA MET A 1 38.94 22.11 -48.07
C MET A 1 37.52 22.39 -47.58
N ARG A 2 36.69 21.36 -47.41
CA ARG A 2 35.33 21.45 -46.88
C ARG A 2 35.41 21.40 -45.35
N PHE A 3 34.82 22.36 -44.66
CA PHE A 3 34.50 22.21 -43.24
C PHE A 3 33.00 22.37 -43.06
N VAL A 4 32.36 21.25 -42.75
CA VAL A 4 31.00 21.13 -42.24
C VAL A 4 31.10 21.16 -40.72
N ASN A 5 30.03 21.61 -40.07
CA ASN A 5 29.51 21.24 -38.74
C ASN A 5 29.31 22.45 -37.84
N LEU A 6 28.28 22.53 -37.01
CA LEU A 6 27.05 21.75 -36.84
C LEU A 6 26.29 22.60 -35.80
N ALA A 7 25.06 22.99 -36.08
CA ALA A 7 24.23 23.68 -35.10
C ALA A 7 23.91 22.72 -33.95
N MET A 8 24.09 23.16 -32.71
CA MET A 8 23.63 22.44 -31.53
C MET A 8 22.70 23.37 -30.75
N THR A 9 21.43 23.36 -31.12
CA THR A 9 20.34 23.95 -30.36
C THR A 9 20.04 23.04 -29.17
N ILE A 10 20.46 23.45 -27.97
CA ILE A 10 20.11 22.74 -26.74
C ILE A 10 18.69 23.17 -26.36
N LEU A 11 17.74 22.26 -26.60
CA LEU A 11 16.37 22.34 -26.15
C LEU A 11 16.31 21.85 -24.69
N SER A 12 16.42 22.75 -23.73
CA SER A 12 16.28 22.40 -22.30
C SER A 12 14.81 22.32 -21.90
N LEU A 13 14.17 21.17 -22.12
CA LEU A 13 12.93 20.81 -21.43
C LEU A 13 13.30 20.30 -20.03
N ALA A 14 13.25 21.18 -19.03
CA ALA A 14 13.26 20.79 -17.63
C ALA A 14 11.81 20.60 -17.16
N THR A 15 11.24 19.41 -17.39
CA THR A 15 10.04 18.96 -16.67
C THR A 15 10.46 18.31 -15.37
N CYS A 16 10.65 19.09 -14.32
CA CYS A 16 10.66 18.58 -12.95
C CYS A 16 9.22 18.44 -12.46
N LEU A 17 8.53 17.38 -12.89
CA LEU A 17 7.40 16.87 -12.12
C LEU A 17 7.97 16.05 -10.96
N SER A 18 7.86 16.58 -9.75
CA SER A 18 8.08 15.84 -8.51
C SER A 18 7.01 14.75 -8.40
N ALA A 19 7.30 13.58 -8.98
CA ALA A 19 6.48 12.39 -8.80
C ALA A 19 6.72 11.83 -7.38
N SER A 20 6.02 12.37 -6.37
CA SER A 20 5.97 11.74 -5.06
C SER A 20 5.00 10.57 -5.10
N ALA A 21 5.38 9.47 -5.74
CA ALA A 21 4.66 8.20 -5.58
C ALA A 21 5.22 7.46 -4.33
N ALA A 22 5.04 8.06 -3.15
CA ALA A 22 5.49 7.53 -1.86
C ALA A 22 4.46 6.56 -1.25
N GLU A 23 3.18 6.92 -1.31
CA GLU A 23 2.08 6.11 -0.79
C GLU A 23 1.40 5.29 -1.89
N ARG A 24 1.05 4.03 -1.59
CA ARG A 24 0.15 3.20 -2.39
C ARG A 24 -1.08 2.81 -1.59
N LEU A 25 -2.24 2.85 -2.24
CA LEU A 25 -3.56 2.64 -1.65
C LEU A 25 -4.18 1.37 -2.23
N PHE A 26 -4.65 0.49 -1.35
CA PHE A 26 -5.31 -0.75 -1.72
C PHE A 26 -6.68 -0.84 -1.07
N GLN A 27 -7.73 -0.88 -1.88
CA GLN A 27 -9.09 -1.02 -1.38
C GLN A 27 -9.33 -2.43 -0.85
N VAL A 28 -9.83 -2.53 0.37
CA VAL A 28 -10.20 -3.79 1.02
C VAL A 28 -11.66 -4.10 0.71
N PHE A 29 -11.90 -5.19 -0.02
CA PHE A 29 -13.24 -5.66 -0.38
C PHE A 29 -13.71 -6.82 0.50
N SER A 30 -12.78 -7.64 0.99
CA SER A 30 -13.08 -8.72 1.92
C SER A 30 -11.92 -8.93 2.88
N VAL A 31 -12.24 -9.48 4.05
CA VAL A 31 -11.27 -9.87 5.07
C VAL A 31 -11.57 -11.29 5.52
N LYS A 32 -10.55 -12.14 5.57
CA LYS A 32 -10.64 -13.48 6.15
C LYS A 32 -9.72 -13.58 7.36
N GLN A 33 -10.31 -13.97 8.48
CA GLN A 33 -9.56 -14.28 9.69
C GLN A 33 -8.79 -15.58 9.50
N ILE A 34 -7.47 -15.54 9.68
CA ILE A 34 -6.61 -16.72 9.65
C ILE A 34 -6.43 -17.26 11.06
N THR A 35 -6.20 -16.38 12.03
CA THR A 35 -6.12 -16.69 13.47
C THR A 35 -6.73 -15.53 14.29
N PRO A 36 -6.80 -15.60 15.63
CA PRO A 36 -7.25 -14.45 16.44
C PRO A 36 -6.49 -13.15 16.15
N LEU A 37 -5.22 -13.24 15.78
CA LEU A 37 -4.31 -12.09 15.62
C LEU A 37 -3.82 -11.84 14.18
N VAL A 38 -4.30 -12.65 13.21
CA VAL A 38 -3.88 -12.57 11.81
C VAL A 38 -5.08 -12.56 10.89
N ASP A 39 -5.15 -11.55 10.03
CA ASP A 39 -6.19 -11.43 8.98
C ASP A 39 -5.55 -11.27 7.60
N ARG A 40 -6.25 -11.76 6.57
CA ARG A 40 -5.87 -11.58 5.17
C ARG A 40 -6.88 -10.68 4.44
N TYR A 41 -6.36 -9.69 3.72
CA TYR A 41 -7.13 -8.65 3.04
C TYR A 41 -7.17 -8.93 1.54
N TYR A 42 -8.34 -8.74 0.94
CA TYR A 42 -8.64 -9.09 -0.45
C TYR A 42 -9.15 -7.89 -1.23
N GLY A 43 -8.74 -7.81 -2.49
CA GLY A 43 -9.26 -6.85 -3.47
C GLY A 43 -10.61 -7.28 -4.04
N GLN A 44 -11.17 -6.43 -4.91
CA GLN A 44 -12.46 -6.70 -5.57
C GLN A 44 -12.42 -7.91 -6.52
N ASP A 45 -11.24 -8.21 -7.06
CA ASP A 45 -10.97 -9.35 -7.91
C ASP A 45 -10.91 -10.69 -7.14
N GLY A 46 -11.04 -10.65 -5.81
CA GLY A 46 -11.00 -11.82 -4.95
C GLY A 46 -9.57 -12.31 -4.62
N ASN A 47 -8.53 -11.62 -5.09
CA ASN A 47 -7.15 -11.95 -4.77
C ASN A 47 -6.73 -11.29 -3.46
N ALA A 48 -5.95 -12.02 -2.67
CA ALA A 48 -5.31 -11.45 -1.49
C ALA A 48 -4.20 -10.51 -1.95
N PHE A 49 -4.05 -9.38 -1.26
CA PHE A 49 -2.92 -8.48 -1.49
C PHE A 49 -2.14 -8.17 -0.22
N ALA A 50 -2.69 -8.42 0.97
CA ALA A 50 -1.99 -8.21 2.23
C ALA A 50 -2.39 -9.22 3.32
N THR A 51 -1.47 -9.51 4.22
CA THR A 51 -1.70 -10.23 5.47
C THR A 51 -1.26 -9.35 6.64
N LEU A 52 -2.16 -9.06 7.57
CA LEU A 52 -1.87 -8.30 8.78
C LEU A 52 -1.52 -9.24 9.93
N PHE A 53 -0.41 -8.94 10.61
CA PHE A 53 0.08 -9.62 11.80
C PHE A 53 0.05 -8.63 12.96
N CYS A 54 -0.88 -8.82 13.90
CA CYS A 54 -1.02 -7.94 15.06
C CYS A 54 -0.90 -8.77 16.34
N SER A 55 0.33 -9.13 16.70
CA SER A 55 0.67 -9.91 17.90
C SER A 55 1.72 -9.19 18.76
N GLY A 56 1.99 -9.68 19.98
CA GLY A 56 2.97 -9.07 20.89
C GLY A 56 4.38 -8.87 20.31
N THR A 57 4.70 -9.56 19.21
CA THR A 57 5.99 -9.45 18.52
C THR A 57 5.89 -8.86 17.11
N SER A 58 4.70 -8.50 16.62
CA SER A 58 4.50 -8.02 15.25
C SER A 58 3.30 -7.09 15.14
N ALA A 59 3.50 -5.93 14.53
CA ALA A 59 2.45 -4.98 14.17
C ALA A 59 2.65 -4.62 12.70
N GLU A 60 2.42 -5.59 11.82
CA GLU A 60 2.93 -5.59 10.44
C GLU A 60 1.85 -5.91 9.42
N ALA A 61 2.02 -5.38 8.20
CA ALA A 61 1.32 -5.80 7.00
C ALA A 61 2.35 -6.37 6.00
N MET A 62 2.23 -7.65 5.66
CA MET A 62 2.99 -8.25 4.57
C MET A 62 2.17 -8.21 3.29
N PHE A 63 2.73 -7.65 2.24
CA PHE A 63 2.11 -7.62 0.92
C PHE A 63 2.28 -8.98 0.22
N VAL A 64 1.21 -9.51 -0.37
CA VAL A 64 1.15 -10.88 -0.92
C VAL A 64 0.37 -10.92 -2.24
N ASP A 65 0.88 -10.22 -3.25
CA ASP A 65 0.30 -10.22 -4.60
C ASP A 65 1.42 -10.24 -5.65
N SER A 66 1.62 -11.39 -6.29
CA SER A 66 2.68 -11.63 -7.27
C SER A 66 2.56 -10.81 -8.55
N ARG A 67 1.41 -10.15 -8.78
CA ARG A 67 1.20 -9.23 -9.91
C ARG A 67 1.86 -7.87 -9.67
N LEU A 68 2.25 -7.58 -8.44
CA LEU A 68 2.97 -6.38 -8.02
C LEU A 68 4.33 -6.79 -7.46
N PRO A 69 5.28 -7.20 -8.33
CA PRO A 69 6.54 -7.82 -7.92
C PRO A 69 7.45 -6.87 -7.14
N ASP A 70 7.23 -5.56 -7.24
CA ASP A 70 7.94 -4.55 -6.48
C ASP A 70 7.47 -4.46 -5.01
N LEU A 71 6.32 -5.05 -4.68
CA LEU A 71 5.76 -5.10 -3.33
C LEU A 71 5.67 -6.50 -2.76
N ASP A 72 5.57 -7.53 -3.60
CA ASP A 72 5.35 -8.90 -3.17
C ASP A 72 6.40 -9.37 -2.15
N GLY A 73 5.92 -9.91 -1.03
CA GLY A 73 6.75 -10.37 0.09
C GLY A 73 7.31 -9.25 0.99
N LYS A 74 7.10 -7.96 0.67
CA LYS A 74 7.56 -6.85 1.52
C LYS A 74 6.67 -6.71 2.76
N VAL A 75 7.31 -6.30 3.86
CA VAL A 75 6.67 -6.04 5.14
C VAL A 75 6.65 -4.54 5.41
N PHE A 76 5.51 -4.06 5.90
CA PHE A 76 5.26 -2.68 6.30
C PHE A 76 4.78 -2.65 7.75
N HIS A 77 5.07 -1.59 8.49
CA HIS A 77 4.87 -1.53 9.94
C HIS A 77 3.78 -0.52 10.31
N PHE A 78 2.87 -0.95 11.20
CA PHE A 78 1.94 -0.05 11.87
C PHE A 78 2.65 0.71 12.99
N ALA A 79 2.10 1.86 13.37
CA ALA A 79 2.67 2.70 14.44
C ALA A 79 2.74 2.00 15.81
N SER A 80 1.81 1.06 16.07
CA SER A 80 1.77 0.26 17.29
C SER A 80 0.96 -1.02 17.09
N LEU A 81 1.09 -1.95 18.03
CA LEU A 81 0.24 -3.16 18.09
C LEU A 81 -1.25 -2.81 18.22
N ASP A 82 -1.57 -1.81 19.03
CA ASP A 82 -2.95 -1.35 19.21
C ASP A 82 -3.51 -0.79 17.89
N ALA A 83 -2.76 0.06 17.19
CA ALA A 83 -3.17 0.59 15.89
C ALA A 83 -3.41 -0.52 14.85
N CYS A 84 -2.58 -1.56 14.87
CA CYS A 84 -2.73 -2.74 14.03
C CYS A 84 -4.02 -3.52 14.37
N ASN A 85 -4.24 -3.81 15.66
CA ASN A 85 -5.42 -4.53 16.12
C ASN A 85 -6.73 -3.76 15.88
N ASP A 86 -6.74 -2.46 16.16
CA ASP A 86 -7.88 -1.59 15.90
C ASP A 86 -8.21 -1.57 14.41
N SER A 87 -7.20 -1.43 13.55
CA SER A 87 -7.38 -1.49 12.10
C SER A 87 -8.02 -2.81 11.66
N ARG A 88 -7.56 -3.95 12.19
CA ARG A 88 -8.15 -5.27 11.90
C ARG A 88 -9.61 -5.37 12.27
N VAL A 89 -9.93 -5.03 13.53
CA VAL A 89 -11.30 -5.10 14.05
C VAL A 89 -12.22 -4.17 13.27
N GLN A 90 -11.81 -2.91 13.11
CA GLN A 90 -12.59 -1.90 12.41
C GLN A 90 -12.91 -2.30 10.97
N VAL A 91 -11.93 -2.79 10.20
CA VAL A 91 -12.17 -3.23 8.82
C VAL A 91 -13.13 -4.40 8.79
N ARG A 92 -12.96 -5.42 9.63
CA ARG A 92 -13.83 -6.61 9.65
C ARG A 92 -15.30 -6.24 9.88
N GLU A 93 -15.54 -5.27 10.74
CA GLU A 93 -16.89 -4.83 11.09
C GLU A 93 -17.47 -3.84 10.07
N SER A 94 -16.61 -3.04 9.43
CA SER A 94 -17.04 -1.86 8.68
C SER A 94 -16.88 -1.94 7.17
N TYR A 95 -16.13 -2.88 6.59
CA TYR A 95 -15.86 -2.90 5.13
C TYR A 95 -17.12 -3.02 4.25
N ARG A 96 -18.23 -3.50 4.81
CA ARG A 96 -19.53 -3.58 4.10
C ARG A 96 -20.30 -2.25 4.09
N LYS A 97 -19.96 -1.35 5.01
CA LYS A 97 -20.65 -0.07 5.24
C LYS A 97 -19.79 1.14 4.85
N CYS A 98 -18.47 1.00 4.98
CA CYS A 98 -17.47 2.01 4.72
C CYS A 98 -16.49 1.54 3.64
N LYS A 99 -15.88 2.49 2.93
CA LYS A 99 -14.71 2.23 2.10
C LYS A 99 -13.50 2.04 3.01
N ALA A 100 -12.96 0.82 3.03
CA ALA A 100 -11.74 0.49 3.76
C ALA A 100 -10.54 0.44 2.81
N GLU A 101 -9.43 1.09 3.18
CA GLU A 101 -8.21 1.15 2.38
C GLU A 101 -6.99 0.84 3.24
N LEU A 102 -6.13 -0.06 2.77
CA LEU A 102 -4.78 -0.21 3.30
C LEU A 102 -3.86 0.77 2.56
N VAL A 103 -3.23 1.66 3.31
CA VAL A 103 -2.21 2.59 2.80
C VAL A 103 -0.84 2.08 3.21
N ILE A 104 0.06 1.93 2.24
CA ILE A 104 1.47 1.64 2.49
C ILE A 104 2.33 2.81 2.01
N ASP A 105 3.27 3.25 2.83
CA ASP A 105 4.29 4.23 2.47
C ASP A 105 5.60 3.48 2.20
N GLN A 106 6.03 3.49 0.94
CA GLN A 106 7.23 2.79 0.51
C GLN A 106 8.53 3.45 0.96
N ASN A 107 8.49 4.73 1.33
CA ASN A 107 9.67 5.46 1.81
C ASN A 107 9.90 5.22 3.30
N THR A 108 8.83 5.26 4.10
CA THR A 108 8.91 5.08 5.56
C THR A 108 8.67 3.64 6.00
N VAL A 109 8.27 2.76 5.06
CA VAL A 109 7.85 1.38 5.34
C VAL A 109 6.63 1.36 6.28
N GLY A 110 5.82 2.41 6.26
CA GLY A 110 4.65 2.57 7.11
C GLY A 110 3.40 1.88 6.54
N ALA A 111 2.56 1.36 7.42
CA ALA A 111 1.23 0.83 7.10
C ALA A 111 0.16 1.48 7.98
N ARG A 112 -0.99 1.77 7.39
CA ARG A 112 -2.20 2.21 8.11
C ARG A 112 -3.44 1.83 7.33
N VAL A 113 -4.57 1.78 8.04
CA VAL A 113 -5.88 1.62 7.42
C VAL A 113 -6.66 2.92 7.54
N ASN A 114 -7.31 3.32 6.44
CA ASN A 114 -8.30 4.39 6.47
C ASN A 114 -9.69 3.82 6.23
N LEU A 115 -10.65 4.27 7.04
CA LEU A 115 -12.08 4.09 6.79
C LEU A 115 -12.67 5.43 6.35
N SER A 116 -13.45 5.42 5.28
CA SER A 116 -14.12 6.62 4.76
C SER A 116 -15.48 6.28 4.15
N HIS A 117 -16.28 7.31 3.86
CA HIS A 117 -17.54 7.19 3.12
C HIS A 117 -18.50 6.12 3.67
N CYS A 118 -18.71 6.12 4.99
CA CYS A 118 -19.63 5.21 5.66
C CYS A 118 -21.10 5.55 5.36
N LYS A 119 -21.94 4.53 5.18
CA LYS A 119 -23.39 4.64 5.00
C LYS A 119 -24.15 3.90 6.10
#